data_AF-A0A518GHP5-F1
#
_entry.id   AF-A0A518GHP5-F1
#
_cell.length_a   1.000
_cell.length_b   1.000
_cell.length_c   1.000
_cell.angle_alpha   90.00
_cell.angle_beta   90.00
_cell.angle_gamma   90.00
#
_symmetry.space_group_name_H-M   'P 1'
#
loop_
_entity.id
_entity.type
_entity.pdbx_description
1 polymer ?
#
loop_
_entity_poly.entity_id
_entity_poly.type
_entity_poly.pdbx_seq_one_letter_code
_entity_poly.pdbx_strand_id
1 'polypeptide(L)'
;MRQPNDPVQTGEPIGSSESVEALRALLSASLHAACHQLQWTTASAEQFAAASTGRGSACLLKRLCDAVLPPDSASRPVLNPVLNPVGLSHVKDLVEHGYSLQDSWRPWQTAIEHWLGRRLYFGHASLFARTTNFVTIASSRMGRFGRLLPQWPQRLEAIFRECARRRQRLLVAPGTAASQLTLDLAQLSHVPRCSIGWPNPSTQSLVDWLVLTLTQTPAESADRYQVHLSPPVHAATKKFDRLPIQDRAAIALADTVFAISVRPRGVIGQLLLQRLQNTAFPTASVFVALESNTLSHPQRSASCHWLKLGAVGWYSFNPPATVASRIEYCKRIVAQECSLDGSTDSPAAKRRPSTPMQLCAAMPKQWRTRTAQDWTFLSHCTRGQEGPGPMEELQQYHWRSWLGGRQPSHPLLTLYQILQSRRLVGTSAITRTMERCVCFSACPLPQLLDRRTYQSHLGRWDWEPYGLMIRASALSALGARPVVYGTEADYRKLSDDQRPYFQPHGKHRANAPRGWREEQEWRIVGDVLLEKLPREDVQLFVRTRCEALQIARRFPWSVFWFAN
;
A
#
# COMPACT_ATOMS: atom_id res chain seq x y z
N MET A 1 -36.97 48.03 9.21
CA MET A 1 -37.63 47.64 10.48
C MET A 1 -37.84 46.13 10.49
N ARG A 2 -36.97 45.40 11.17
CA ARG A 2 -37.12 43.99 11.56
C ARG A 2 -36.65 43.90 13.01
N GLN A 3 -37.41 43.21 13.85
CA GLN A 3 -37.25 43.14 15.30
C GLN A 3 -35.91 42.49 15.73
N PRO A 4 -35.42 42.78 16.96
CA PRO A 4 -34.19 42.20 17.48
C PRO A 4 -34.44 40.78 18.04
N ASN A 5 -33.47 39.89 17.82
CA ASN A 5 -33.46 38.52 18.36
C ASN A 5 -33.05 38.51 19.84
N ASP A 6 -33.77 37.71 20.61
CA ASP A 6 -33.53 37.37 22.02
C ASP A 6 -32.19 36.67 22.28
N PRO A 7 -31.67 36.71 23.54
CA PRO A 7 -30.35 36.22 23.87
C PRO A 7 -30.29 34.68 23.92
N VAL A 8 -29.16 34.15 23.43
CA VAL A 8 -28.77 32.74 23.51
C VAL A 8 -28.60 32.34 24.97
N GLN A 9 -29.44 31.40 25.44
CA GLN A 9 -29.23 30.70 26.71
C GLN A 9 -27.99 29.82 26.64
N THR A 10 -27.07 30.04 27.58
CA THR A 10 -25.92 29.17 27.87
C THR A 10 -26.41 27.88 28.52
N GLY A 11 -26.26 26.75 27.82
CA GLY A 11 -26.51 25.43 28.40
C GLY A 11 -25.44 25.04 29.42
N GLU A 12 -25.86 24.77 30.65
CA GLU A 12 -25.06 24.17 31.72
C GLU A 12 -24.64 22.72 31.38
N PRO A 13 -23.52 22.23 31.93
CA PRO A 13 -23.04 20.88 31.69
C PRO A 13 -23.87 19.85 32.48
N ILE A 14 -24.64 19.03 31.77
CA ILE A 14 -25.30 17.86 32.36
C ILE A 14 -24.27 16.74 32.53
N GLY A 15 -24.01 16.37 33.78
CA GLY A 15 -23.25 15.19 34.18
C GLY A 15 -23.65 14.74 35.58
N SER A 16 -24.94 14.44 35.78
CA SER A 16 -25.44 13.81 37.01
C SER A 16 -25.01 12.34 37.08
N SER A 17 -24.79 11.82 38.29
CA SER A 17 -24.40 10.41 38.53
C SER A 17 -25.42 9.40 38.00
N GLU A 18 -26.67 9.81 37.76
CA GLU A 18 -27.71 9.00 37.10
C GLU A 18 -27.36 8.62 35.66
N SER A 19 -26.56 9.42 34.96
CA SER A 19 -26.11 9.11 33.58
C SER A 19 -25.12 7.93 33.54
N VAL A 20 -24.39 7.70 34.65
CA VAL A 20 -23.43 6.59 34.79
C VAL A 20 -24.14 5.30 35.23
N GLU A 21 -25.21 5.41 36.02
CA GLU A 21 -26.08 4.27 36.38
C GLU A 21 -26.97 3.82 35.21
N ALA A 22 -27.49 4.75 34.40
CA ALA A 22 -28.19 4.41 33.16
C ALA A 22 -27.25 3.70 32.14
N LEU A 23 -25.98 4.13 32.06
CA LEU A 23 -24.95 3.49 31.23
C LEU A 23 -24.55 2.09 31.74
N ARG A 24 -24.51 1.89 33.08
CA ARG A 24 -24.31 0.56 33.70
C ARG A 24 -25.50 -0.36 33.50
N ALA A 25 -26.73 0.15 33.63
CA ALA A 25 -27.95 -0.58 33.30
C ALA A 25 -27.99 -0.95 31.82
N LEU A 26 -27.49 -0.11 30.92
CA LEU A 26 -27.34 -0.38 29.48
C LEU A 26 -26.23 -1.38 29.15
N LEU A 27 -25.14 -1.40 29.91
CA LEU A 27 -24.07 -2.40 29.81
C LEU A 27 -24.56 -3.77 30.30
N SER A 28 -25.23 -3.78 31.45
CA SER A 28 -25.96 -4.93 31.97
C SER A 28 -27.02 -5.38 30.97
N ALA A 29 -27.79 -4.48 30.36
CA ALA A 29 -28.83 -4.74 29.35
C ALA A 29 -28.28 -5.20 27.99
N SER A 30 -27.06 -4.83 27.61
CA SER A 30 -26.42 -5.29 26.37
C SER A 30 -25.77 -6.66 26.55
N LEU A 31 -25.19 -6.90 27.72
CA LEU A 31 -24.86 -8.23 28.18
C LEU A 31 -26.15 -9.04 28.38
N HIS A 32 -27.24 -8.48 28.91
CA HIS A 32 -28.56 -9.09 29.06
C HIS A 32 -29.20 -9.36 27.72
N ALA A 33 -29.03 -8.51 26.70
CA ALA A 33 -29.58 -8.70 25.35
C ALA A 33 -28.76 -9.72 24.56
N ALA A 34 -27.43 -9.71 24.71
CA ALA A 34 -26.58 -10.79 24.23
C ALA A 34 -26.92 -12.10 24.98
N CYS A 35 -27.12 -12.04 26.30
CA CYS A 35 -27.57 -13.12 27.17
C CYS A 35 -28.99 -13.58 26.82
N HIS A 36 -29.90 -12.70 26.40
CA HIS A 36 -31.28 -13.00 26.04
C HIS A 36 -31.35 -13.57 24.62
N GLN A 37 -30.49 -13.12 23.70
CA GLN A 37 -30.19 -13.83 22.45
C GLN A 37 -29.50 -15.18 22.69
N LEU A 38 -28.79 -15.35 23.81
CA LEU A 38 -28.10 -16.56 24.27
C LEU A 38 -28.92 -17.40 25.28
N GLN A 39 -30.17 -17.01 25.58
CA GLN A 39 -31.05 -17.60 26.60
C GLN A 39 -30.39 -17.89 27.98
N TRP A 40 -29.64 -16.94 28.53
CA TRP A 40 -29.20 -16.97 29.93
C TRP A 40 -30.37 -16.58 30.84
N THR A 41 -30.50 -17.25 31.98
CA THR A 41 -31.47 -16.86 33.01
C THR A 41 -31.10 -15.48 33.55
N THR A 42 -32.11 -14.69 33.91
CA THR A 42 -31.95 -13.33 34.48
C THR A 42 -30.99 -13.34 35.68
N ALA A 43 -31.01 -14.38 36.50
CA ALA A 43 -30.08 -14.57 37.64
C ALA A 43 -28.60 -14.71 37.25
N SER A 44 -28.28 -15.44 36.16
CA SER A 44 -26.89 -15.59 35.68
C SER A 44 -26.38 -14.31 35.02
N ALA A 45 -27.26 -13.56 34.35
CA ALA A 45 -26.93 -12.28 33.77
C ALA A 45 -26.77 -11.17 34.83
N GLU A 46 -27.53 -11.20 35.92
CA GLU A 46 -27.37 -10.32 37.09
C GLU A 46 -26.08 -10.62 37.87
N GLN A 47 -25.70 -11.88 38.08
CA GLN A 47 -24.41 -12.23 38.68
C GLN A 47 -23.22 -11.78 37.81
N PHE A 48 -23.32 -11.94 36.49
CA PHE A 48 -22.32 -11.47 35.54
C PHE A 48 -22.23 -9.93 35.49
N ALA A 49 -23.37 -9.24 35.58
CA ALA A 49 -23.45 -7.78 35.61
C ALA A 49 -23.02 -7.17 36.95
N ALA A 50 -23.35 -7.78 38.09
CA ALA A 50 -22.91 -7.33 39.41
C ALA A 50 -21.38 -7.40 39.54
N ALA A 51 -20.76 -8.47 39.01
CA ALA A 51 -19.30 -8.61 38.89
C ALA A 51 -18.65 -7.59 37.94
N SER A 52 -19.44 -6.90 37.09
CA SER A 52 -18.98 -5.90 36.12
C SER A 52 -18.78 -4.48 36.64
N THR A 53 -19.27 -4.20 37.85
CA THR A 53 -19.35 -2.83 38.39
C THR A 53 -18.11 -2.34 39.16
N GLY A 54 -17.16 -3.22 39.46
CA GLY A 54 -15.89 -2.86 40.10
C GLY A 54 -15.02 -1.99 39.18
N ARG A 55 -14.48 -0.87 39.70
CA ARG A 55 -13.60 0.07 38.96
C ARG A 55 -12.24 -0.51 38.51
N GLY A 56 -12.03 -1.81 38.65
CA GLY A 56 -10.94 -2.53 37.99
C GLY A 56 -11.44 -3.06 36.66
N SER A 57 -10.76 -2.75 35.57
CA SER A 57 -10.99 -3.33 34.24
C SER A 57 -10.66 -4.83 34.24
N ALA A 58 -11.45 -5.61 34.96
CA ALA A 58 -11.37 -7.06 34.94
C ALA A 58 -11.84 -7.53 33.55
N CYS A 59 -10.95 -8.25 32.88
CA CYS A 59 -11.14 -8.78 31.54
C CYS A 59 -12.44 -9.60 31.45
N LEU A 60 -13.31 -9.32 30.45
CA LEU A 60 -14.53 -10.12 30.20
C LEU A 60 -14.20 -11.60 29.97
N LEU A 61 -13.03 -11.89 29.39
CA LEU A 61 -12.54 -13.24 29.15
C LEU A 61 -12.28 -14.01 30.46
N LYS A 62 -11.70 -13.34 31.46
CA LYS A 62 -11.48 -13.95 32.78
C LYS A 62 -12.82 -14.29 33.46
N ARG A 63 -13.82 -13.42 33.32
CA ARG A 63 -15.17 -13.69 33.82
C ARG A 63 -15.84 -14.86 33.09
N LEU A 64 -15.55 -15.07 31.81
CA LEU A 64 -16.00 -16.26 31.08
C LEU A 64 -15.33 -17.54 31.62
N CYS A 65 -14.05 -17.48 32.00
CA CYS A 65 -13.36 -18.61 32.65
C CYS A 65 -13.91 -18.94 34.05
N ASP A 66 -14.24 -17.90 34.82
CA ASP A 66 -14.70 -18.04 36.20
C ASP A 66 -16.19 -18.43 36.30
N ALA A 67 -16.95 -18.28 35.21
CA ALA A 67 -18.35 -18.67 35.15
C ALA A 67 -18.49 -20.19 35.13
N VAL A 68 -18.75 -20.79 36.31
CA VAL A 68 -19.15 -22.19 36.43
C VAL A 68 -20.53 -22.35 35.82
N LEU A 69 -20.60 -22.92 34.62
CA LEU A 69 -21.88 -23.28 34.02
C LEU A 69 -22.42 -24.55 34.68
N PRO A 70 -23.72 -24.61 35.01
CA PRO A 70 -24.33 -25.83 35.52
C PRO A 70 -24.15 -26.97 34.50
N PRO A 71 -23.83 -28.21 34.94
CA PRO A 71 -23.63 -29.36 34.06
C PRO A 71 -24.88 -29.71 33.22
N ASP A 72 -26.07 -29.30 33.64
CA ASP A 72 -27.33 -29.51 32.92
C ASP A 72 -27.62 -28.52 31.78
N SER A 73 -26.67 -27.63 31.44
CA SER A 73 -26.82 -26.64 30.36
C SER A 73 -26.57 -27.19 28.94
N ALA A 74 -26.90 -28.46 28.70
CA ALA A 74 -26.77 -29.16 27.41
C ALA A 74 -27.57 -28.54 26.24
N SER A 75 -28.33 -27.47 26.49
CA SER A 75 -29.19 -26.78 25.53
C SER A 75 -28.52 -25.69 24.69
N ARG A 76 -27.20 -25.53 24.72
CA ARG A 76 -26.50 -24.44 23.97
C ARG A 76 -25.46 -24.95 22.98
N PRO A 77 -25.87 -25.51 21.82
CA PRO A 77 -24.96 -26.08 20.84
C PRO A 77 -23.94 -25.07 20.27
N VAL A 78 -24.30 -23.79 20.18
CA VAL A 78 -23.47 -22.76 19.54
C VAL A 78 -22.23 -22.39 20.38
N LEU A 79 -22.35 -22.33 21.71
CA LEU A 79 -21.22 -21.98 22.59
C LEU A 79 -20.42 -23.21 23.06
N ASN A 80 -20.91 -24.43 22.78
CA ASN A 80 -20.25 -25.68 23.16
C ASN A 80 -18.75 -25.73 22.77
N PRO A 81 -18.31 -25.24 21.60
CA PRO A 81 -16.88 -25.25 21.26
C PRO A 81 -15.98 -24.44 22.20
N VAL A 82 -16.51 -23.40 22.85
CA VAL A 82 -15.79 -22.55 23.81
C VAL A 82 -15.96 -23.05 25.24
N LEU A 83 -17.12 -23.59 25.58
CA LEU A 83 -17.50 -23.93 26.95
C LEU A 83 -17.22 -25.39 27.34
N ASN A 84 -16.89 -26.26 26.37
CA ASN A 84 -16.41 -27.60 26.69
C ASN A 84 -15.01 -27.55 27.35
N PRO A 85 -14.53 -28.63 28.00
CA PRO A 85 -13.25 -28.63 28.70
C PRO A 85 -12.04 -28.22 27.84
N VAL A 86 -12.03 -28.58 26.55
CA VAL A 86 -10.96 -28.21 25.61
C VAL A 86 -11.00 -26.72 25.30
N GLY A 87 -12.18 -26.18 24.99
CA GLY A 87 -12.38 -24.75 24.74
C GLY A 87 -12.05 -23.90 25.96
N LEU A 88 -12.49 -24.32 27.16
CA LEU A 88 -12.17 -23.62 28.40
C LEU A 88 -10.68 -23.65 28.71
N SER A 89 -10.00 -24.77 28.47
CA SER A 89 -8.53 -24.86 28.58
C SER A 89 -7.89 -23.84 27.63
N HIS A 90 -8.30 -23.81 26.37
CA HIS A 90 -7.75 -22.88 25.39
C HIS A 90 -8.01 -21.41 25.75
N VAL A 91 -9.19 -21.07 26.27
CA VAL A 91 -9.51 -19.71 26.74
C VAL A 91 -8.64 -19.33 27.95
N LYS A 92 -8.39 -20.27 28.87
CA LYS A 92 -7.42 -20.07 29.97
C LYS A 92 -6.02 -19.82 29.42
N ASP A 93 -5.57 -20.62 28.45
CA ASP A 93 -4.29 -20.42 27.78
C ASP A 93 -4.21 -19.01 27.18
N LEU A 94 -5.27 -18.54 26.49
CA LEU A 94 -5.34 -17.18 25.95
C LEU A 94 -5.19 -16.11 27.05
N VAL A 95 -5.89 -16.27 28.18
CA VAL A 95 -5.81 -15.34 29.31
C VAL A 95 -4.40 -15.33 29.92
N GLU A 96 -3.79 -16.51 30.10
CA GLU A 96 -2.43 -16.67 30.62
C GLU A 96 -1.39 -16.03 29.68
N HIS A 97 -1.63 -16.09 28.37
CA HIS A 97 -0.85 -15.41 27.34
C HIS A 97 -1.19 -13.92 27.18
N GLY A 98 -2.03 -13.37 28.08
CA GLY A 98 -2.32 -11.94 28.15
C GLY A 98 -3.39 -11.45 27.18
N TYR A 99 -4.18 -12.32 26.56
CA TYR A 99 -5.32 -11.90 25.74
C TYR A 99 -6.47 -11.38 26.59
N SER A 100 -7.22 -10.45 25.99
CA SER A 100 -8.30 -9.75 26.65
C SER A 100 -9.46 -9.46 25.70
N LEU A 101 -10.66 -9.51 26.26
CA LEU A 101 -11.90 -9.08 25.63
C LEU A 101 -12.39 -7.82 26.34
N GLN A 102 -12.51 -6.72 25.60
CA GLN A 102 -12.89 -5.39 26.08
C GLN A 102 -14.15 -4.91 25.36
N ASP A 103 -14.98 -4.15 26.06
CA ASP A 103 -16.17 -3.48 25.50
C ASP A 103 -15.91 -2.01 25.13
N SER A 104 -14.72 -1.51 25.43
CA SER A 104 -14.29 -0.15 25.20
C SER A 104 -12.85 -0.14 24.68
N TRP A 105 -12.58 0.77 23.75
CA TRP A 105 -11.27 0.89 23.11
C TRP A 105 -10.43 2.02 23.71
N ARG A 106 -11.01 3.22 23.84
CA ARG A 106 -10.32 4.45 24.25
C ARG A 106 -11.27 5.36 25.05
N PRO A 107 -10.75 6.41 25.72
CA PRO A 107 -11.59 7.36 26.46
C PRO A 107 -12.71 8.01 25.63
N TRP A 108 -12.52 8.14 24.31
CA TRP A 108 -13.53 8.65 23.38
C TRP A 108 -14.43 7.56 22.78
N GLN A 109 -14.69 6.50 23.55
CA GLN A 109 -15.50 5.34 23.12
C GLN A 109 -16.84 5.77 22.53
N THR A 110 -17.54 6.73 23.12
CA THR A 110 -18.83 7.22 22.60
C THR A 110 -18.75 7.72 21.16
N ALA A 111 -17.65 8.37 20.77
CA ALA A 111 -17.44 8.78 19.39
C ALA A 111 -17.14 7.60 18.46
N ILE A 112 -16.40 6.60 18.95
CA ILE A 112 -16.13 5.36 18.22
C ILE A 112 -17.44 4.61 17.96
N GLU A 113 -18.30 4.47 18.97
CA GLU A 113 -19.60 3.80 18.85
C GLU A 113 -20.52 4.51 17.86
N HIS A 114 -20.49 5.85 17.84
CA HIS A 114 -21.26 6.63 16.88
C HIS A 114 -20.85 6.32 15.41
N TRP A 115 -19.58 5.97 15.18
CA TRP A 115 -19.03 5.71 13.85
C TRP A 115 -19.12 4.24 13.43
N LEU A 116 -18.85 3.32 14.36
CA LEU A 116 -18.70 1.89 14.11
C LEU A 116 -19.84 1.04 14.64
N GLY A 117 -20.74 1.63 15.44
CA GLY A 117 -21.62 0.89 16.33
C GLY A 117 -20.87 0.42 17.58
N ARG A 118 -21.62 0.04 18.61
CA ARG A 118 -21.02 -0.55 19.82
C ARG A 118 -20.46 -1.93 19.50
N ARG A 119 -19.20 -2.20 19.88
CA ARG A 119 -18.47 -3.43 19.52
C ARG A 119 -17.67 -3.95 20.71
N LEU A 120 -17.37 -5.23 20.66
CA LEU A 120 -16.34 -5.86 21.48
C LEU A 120 -15.02 -5.88 20.73
N TYR A 121 -13.93 -5.79 21.49
CA TYR A 121 -12.56 -5.79 21.00
C TYR A 121 -11.83 -6.95 21.66
N PHE A 122 -11.33 -7.87 20.85
CA PHE A 122 -10.52 -8.99 21.32
C PHE A 122 -9.08 -8.83 20.83
N GLY A 123 -8.11 -8.98 21.72
CA GLY A 123 -6.70 -8.89 21.39
C GLY A 123 -5.81 -8.94 22.63
N HIS A 124 -4.50 -8.82 22.47
CA HIS A 124 -3.58 -8.83 23.60
C HIS A 124 -3.77 -7.59 24.50
N ALA A 125 -3.72 -7.76 25.83
CA ALA A 125 -3.98 -6.71 26.83
C ALA A 125 -3.11 -5.46 26.65
N SER A 126 -1.88 -5.63 26.16
CA SER A 126 -0.97 -4.52 25.86
C SER A 126 -1.49 -3.55 24.78
N LEU A 127 -2.42 -3.97 23.92
CA LEU A 127 -3.07 -3.10 22.92
C LEU A 127 -4.09 -2.14 23.57
N PHE A 128 -4.67 -2.55 24.70
CA PHE A 128 -5.66 -1.78 25.46
C PHE A 128 -5.06 -0.95 26.58
N ALA A 129 -3.76 -1.11 26.86
CA ALA A 129 -3.06 -0.30 27.83
C ALA A 129 -3.17 1.19 27.48
N ARG A 130 -3.46 2.04 28.48
CA ARG A 130 -3.60 3.49 28.31
C ARG A 130 -2.33 4.17 27.78
N THR A 131 -1.17 3.53 27.98
CA THR A 131 0.13 4.00 27.47
C THR A 131 0.34 3.69 25.99
N THR A 132 -0.47 2.81 25.41
CA THR A 132 -0.36 2.42 24.01
C THR A 132 -1.07 3.44 23.13
N ASN A 133 -0.29 4.20 22.38
CA ASN A 133 -0.80 5.18 21.42
C ASN A 133 -0.76 4.60 20.01
N PHE A 134 -1.90 4.63 19.33
CA PHE A 134 -2.08 4.19 17.95
C PHE A 134 -2.02 5.37 16.98
N VAL A 135 -1.26 5.15 15.92
CA VAL A 135 -1.14 6.07 14.79
C VAL A 135 -1.68 5.37 13.56
N THR A 136 -2.60 6.00 12.84
CA THR A 136 -3.02 5.51 11.53
C THR A 136 -2.52 6.42 10.42
N ILE A 137 -2.37 5.85 9.22
CA ILE A 137 -2.01 6.57 8.01
C ILE A 137 -3.19 6.55 7.06
N ALA A 138 -3.78 7.71 6.82
CA ALA A 138 -4.94 7.87 5.95
C ALA A 138 -4.51 8.48 4.60
N SER A 139 -5.01 7.93 3.50
CA SER A 139 -4.81 8.52 2.19
C SER A 139 -5.91 8.15 1.22
N SER A 140 -6.36 9.14 0.45
CA SER A 140 -7.33 8.97 -0.63
C SER A 140 -6.72 8.52 -1.95
N ARG A 141 -5.38 8.48 -2.06
CA ARG A 141 -4.67 8.27 -3.33
C ARG A 141 -3.50 7.27 -3.26
N MET A 142 -3.03 6.91 -2.08
CA MET A 142 -1.76 6.17 -1.94
C MET A 142 -1.76 4.75 -2.54
N GLY A 143 -2.92 4.08 -2.59
CA GLY A 143 -3.04 2.77 -3.22
C GLY A 143 -2.89 2.84 -4.74
N ARG A 144 -4.00 2.93 -5.48
CA ARG A 144 -3.99 2.90 -6.96
C ARG A 144 -3.32 4.12 -7.61
N PHE A 145 -3.07 5.20 -6.87
CA PHE A 145 -2.56 6.46 -7.42
C PHE A 145 -1.29 6.94 -6.72
N GLY A 146 -0.44 6.03 -6.23
CA GLY A 146 0.87 6.39 -5.67
C GLY A 146 1.68 7.34 -6.58
N ARG A 147 1.50 7.23 -7.91
CA ARG A 147 2.06 8.13 -8.94
C ARG A 147 1.71 9.61 -8.75
N LEU A 148 0.54 9.91 -8.20
CA LEU A 148 0.11 11.28 -7.92
C LEU A 148 0.74 11.85 -6.64
N LEU A 149 1.50 11.03 -5.90
CA LEU A 149 2.15 11.37 -4.66
C LEU A 149 3.62 10.91 -4.68
N PRO A 150 4.47 11.43 -5.57
CA PRO A 150 5.86 10.98 -5.70
C PRO A 150 6.68 11.12 -4.41
N GLN A 151 6.20 11.94 -3.46
CA GLN A 151 6.81 12.16 -2.15
C GLN A 151 6.25 11.27 -1.03
N TRP A 152 5.38 10.30 -1.32
CA TRP A 152 4.87 9.38 -0.30
C TRP A 152 5.99 8.64 0.44
N PRO A 153 7.11 8.21 -0.19
CA PRO A 153 8.18 7.51 0.54
C PRO A 153 8.74 8.31 1.71
N GLN A 154 9.04 9.58 1.47
CA GLN A 154 9.61 10.48 2.48
C GLN A 154 8.60 10.85 3.56
N ARG A 155 7.31 10.91 3.20
CA ARG A 155 6.24 11.11 4.17
C ARG A 155 6.13 9.89 5.08
N LEU A 156 6.03 8.69 4.54
CA LEU A 156 5.96 7.47 5.35
C LEU A 156 7.20 7.32 6.25
N GLU A 157 8.40 7.57 5.71
CA GLU A 157 9.64 7.59 6.49
C GLU A 157 9.55 8.53 7.70
N ALA A 158 9.10 9.77 7.50
CA ALA A 158 8.97 10.74 8.57
C ALA A 158 7.89 10.35 9.60
N ILE A 159 6.78 9.75 9.17
CA ILE A 159 5.75 9.20 10.09
C ILE A 159 6.34 8.06 10.91
N PHE A 160 7.07 7.14 10.29
CA PHE A 160 7.65 5.98 10.97
C PHE A 160 8.71 6.38 12.00
N ARG A 161 9.57 7.36 11.66
CA ARG A 161 10.50 7.96 12.61
C ARG A 161 9.77 8.60 13.79
N GLU A 162 8.67 9.29 13.53
CA GLU A 162 7.87 9.90 14.59
C GLU A 162 7.21 8.84 15.48
N CYS A 163 6.65 7.78 14.89
CA CYS A 163 6.13 6.64 15.63
C CYS A 163 7.20 6.00 16.52
N ALA A 164 8.38 5.73 15.97
CA ALA A 164 9.51 5.16 16.71
C ALA A 164 9.94 6.08 17.86
N ARG A 165 10.11 7.39 17.60
CA ARG A 165 10.49 8.39 18.58
C ARG A 165 9.51 8.48 19.75
N ARG A 166 8.20 8.40 19.47
CA ARG A 166 7.13 8.46 20.47
C ARG A 166 6.72 7.08 21.02
N ARG A 167 7.38 5.99 20.60
CA ARG A 167 7.00 4.60 20.92
C ARG A 167 5.53 4.29 20.61
N GLN A 168 5.01 4.86 19.52
CA GLN A 168 3.65 4.64 19.05
C GLN A 168 3.57 3.39 18.18
N ARG A 169 2.38 2.81 18.09
CA ARG A 169 2.09 1.66 17.25
C ARG A 169 1.30 2.08 16.02
N LEU A 170 1.63 1.53 14.85
CA LEU A 170 0.85 1.75 13.64
C LEU A 170 -0.43 0.92 13.67
N LEU A 171 -1.59 1.58 13.72
CA LEU A 171 -2.88 0.93 13.54
C LEU A 171 -3.22 0.86 12.06
N VAL A 172 -3.29 -0.36 11.54
CA VAL A 172 -3.59 -0.63 10.13
C VAL A 172 -4.93 -1.33 10.02
N ALA A 173 -5.82 -0.73 9.24
CA ALA A 173 -7.09 -1.34 8.84
C ALA A 173 -6.92 -1.98 7.45
N PRO A 174 -6.91 -3.32 7.32
CA PRO A 174 -6.86 -3.99 6.02
C PRO A 174 -8.02 -3.54 5.13
N GLY A 175 -7.74 -3.31 3.84
CA GLY A 175 -8.72 -2.85 2.85
C GLY A 175 -8.75 -1.34 2.66
N THR A 176 -8.06 -0.55 3.50
CA THR A 176 -7.85 0.88 3.23
C THR A 176 -6.83 1.08 2.11
N ALA A 177 -6.89 2.23 1.43
CA ALA A 177 -5.97 2.52 0.32
C ALA A 177 -4.48 2.59 0.75
N ALA A 178 -4.21 2.72 2.05
CA ALA A 178 -2.86 2.77 2.62
C ALA A 178 -2.39 1.45 3.23
N SER A 179 -3.28 0.46 3.41
CA SER A 179 -3.02 -0.67 4.32
C SER A 179 -1.82 -1.50 3.90
N GLN A 180 -1.82 -2.02 2.67
CA GLN A 180 -0.77 -2.95 2.21
C GLN A 180 0.59 -2.28 2.23
N LEU A 181 0.69 -1.08 1.67
CA LEU A 181 1.92 -0.28 1.68
C LEU A 181 2.41 -0.02 3.11
N THR A 182 1.52 0.35 4.02
CA THR A 182 1.89 0.61 5.42
C THR A 182 2.38 -0.67 6.10
N LEU A 183 1.75 -1.82 5.86
CA LEU A 183 2.18 -3.11 6.42
C LEU A 183 3.55 -3.53 5.92
N ASP A 184 3.79 -3.45 4.60
CA ASP A 184 5.05 -3.85 3.98
C ASP A 184 6.22 -3.02 4.50
N LEU A 185 6.02 -1.71 4.67
CA LEU A 185 7.07 -0.83 5.15
C LEU A 185 7.20 -0.85 6.68
N ALA A 186 6.11 -1.04 7.43
CA ALA A 186 6.19 -1.20 8.88
C ALA A 186 7.02 -2.43 9.25
N GLN A 187 6.88 -3.51 8.49
CA GLN A 187 7.72 -4.70 8.62
C GLN A 187 9.20 -4.38 8.39
N LEU A 188 9.52 -3.68 7.30
CA LEU A 188 10.90 -3.34 6.95
C LEU A 188 11.54 -2.30 7.89
N SER A 189 10.74 -1.44 8.52
CA SER A 189 11.19 -0.40 9.46
C SER A 189 11.16 -0.83 10.93
N HIS A 190 10.70 -2.05 11.22
CA HIS A 190 10.48 -2.57 12.57
C HIS A 190 9.58 -1.67 13.45
N VAL A 191 8.70 -0.87 12.84
CA VAL A 191 7.73 -0.07 13.61
C VAL A 191 6.65 -1.01 14.14
N PRO A 192 6.39 -1.06 15.46
CA PRO A 192 5.34 -1.89 16.03
C PRO A 192 3.99 -1.59 15.37
N ARG A 193 3.28 -2.63 14.94
CA ARG A 193 2.00 -2.51 14.26
C ARG A 193 0.88 -3.18 15.04
N CYS A 194 -0.35 -2.78 14.75
CA CYS A 194 -1.58 -3.42 15.16
C CYS A 194 -2.51 -3.50 13.94
N SER A 195 -2.83 -4.70 13.49
CA SER A 195 -3.79 -4.91 12.40
C SER A 195 -5.20 -5.08 12.96
N ILE A 196 -6.20 -4.58 12.23
CA ILE A 196 -7.61 -4.82 12.55
C ILE A 196 -8.08 -6.10 11.87
N GLY A 197 -8.49 -7.08 12.67
CA GLY A 197 -9.25 -8.25 12.23
C GLY A 197 -10.73 -7.92 12.12
N TRP A 198 -11.29 -8.12 10.92
CA TRP A 198 -12.71 -7.90 10.67
C TRP A 198 -13.52 -9.16 10.97
N PRO A 199 -14.78 -9.02 11.44
CA PRO A 199 -15.67 -10.17 11.47
C PRO A 199 -15.92 -10.62 10.04
N ASN A 200 -15.98 -11.93 9.83
CA ASN A 200 -16.31 -12.48 8.52
C ASN A 200 -17.74 -12.03 8.17
N PRO A 201 -18.02 -11.47 6.97
CA PRO A 201 -19.38 -11.14 6.57
C PRO A 201 -20.37 -12.31 6.68
N SER A 202 -19.87 -13.56 6.59
CA SER A 202 -20.69 -14.77 6.78
C SER A 202 -20.95 -15.13 8.25
N THR A 203 -20.19 -14.58 9.20
CA THR A 203 -20.50 -14.73 10.64
C THR A 203 -21.61 -13.76 10.99
N GLN A 204 -22.84 -14.27 11.07
CA GLN A 204 -24.04 -13.45 11.16
C GLN A 204 -24.32 -12.97 12.59
N SER A 205 -23.88 -13.70 13.61
CA SER A 205 -24.12 -13.34 15.02
C SER A 205 -22.84 -12.96 15.77
N LEU A 206 -23.01 -12.17 16.84
CA LEU A 206 -21.95 -11.86 17.81
C LEU A 206 -21.39 -13.13 18.45
N VAL A 207 -22.23 -14.14 18.62
CA VAL A 207 -21.89 -15.42 19.25
C VAL A 207 -20.96 -16.23 18.35
N ASP A 208 -21.32 -16.38 17.06
CA ASP A 208 -20.48 -17.10 16.09
C ASP A 208 -19.11 -16.43 15.96
N TRP A 209 -19.10 -15.09 15.91
CA TRP A 209 -17.84 -14.34 15.91
C TRP A 209 -17.01 -14.62 17.15
N LEU A 210 -17.61 -14.62 18.35
CA LEU A 210 -16.88 -14.87 19.59
C LEU A 210 -16.32 -16.29 19.62
N VAL A 211 -17.13 -17.28 19.24
CA VAL A 211 -16.71 -18.69 19.18
C VAL A 211 -15.56 -18.88 18.21
N LEU A 212 -15.69 -18.37 16.98
CA LEU A 212 -14.62 -18.48 15.99
C LEU A 212 -13.36 -17.74 16.42
N THR A 213 -13.50 -16.51 16.94
CA THR A 213 -12.34 -15.72 17.38
C THR A 213 -11.60 -16.42 18.52
N LEU A 214 -12.32 -16.93 19.53
CA LEU A 214 -11.70 -17.60 20.68
C LEU A 214 -11.13 -18.97 20.34
N THR A 215 -11.69 -19.71 19.38
CA THR A 215 -11.20 -21.06 19.02
C THR A 215 -10.11 -21.05 17.95
N GLN A 216 -10.05 -20.01 17.13
CA GLN A 216 -9.10 -19.91 16.02
C GLN A 216 -7.89 -19.01 16.34
N THR A 217 -7.87 -18.32 17.48
CA THR A 217 -6.72 -17.50 17.87
C THR A 217 -5.65 -18.37 18.55
N PRO A 218 -4.51 -18.64 17.91
CA PRO A 218 -3.40 -19.32 18.56
C PRO A 218 -2.83 -18.52 19.75
N ALA A 219 -2.67 -19.17 20.91
CA ALA A 219 -2.20 -18.54 22.14
C ALA A 219 -0.76 -18.01 22.04
N GLU A 220 0.12 -18.74 21.34
CA GLU A 220 1.55 -18.42 21.22
C GLU A 220 1.90 -17.53 20.00
N SER A 221 0.90 -17.07 19.23
CA SER A 221 1.12 -16.52 17.88
C SER A 221 1.64 -15.08 17.80
N ALA A 222 2.18 -14.78 16.61
CA ALA A 222 2.41 -13.44 16.06
C ALA A 222 1.16 -12.51 16.07
N ASP A 223 -0.03 -13.04 16.38
CA ASP A 223 -1.29 -12.31 16.52
C ASP A 223 -1.38 -11.39 17.75
N ARG A 224 -0.33 -11.31 18.57
CA ARG A 224 -0.19 -10.26 19.61
C ARG A 224 -0.30 -8.84 19.05
N TYR A 225 -0.17 -8.68 17.74
CA TYR A 225 -0.29 -7.45 16.99
C TYR A 225 -1.61 -7.34 16.22
N GLN A 226 -2.65 -8.08 16.60
CA GLN A 226 -3.96 -7.99 15.99
C GLN A 226 -5.04 -7.65 17.02
N VAL A 227 -5.99 -6.81 16.61
CA VAL A 227 -7.24 -6.58 17.34
C VAL A 227 -8.41 -7.03 16.47
N HIS A 228 -9.22 -7.95 16.98
CA HIS A 228 -10.44 -8.41 16.33
C HIS A 228 -11.62 -7.57 16.80
N LEU A 229 -12.39 -7.05 15.85
CA LEU A 229 -13.62 -6.31 16.12
C LEU A 229 -14.81 -7.25 15.95
N SER A 230 -15.72 -7.24 16.92
CA SER A 230 -16.99 -7.96 16.79
C SER A 230 -17.90 -7.32 15.74
N PRO A 231 -18.92 -8.03 15.24
CA PRO A 231 -20.10 -7.40 14.67
C PRO A 231 -20.67 -6.32 15.61
N PRO A 232 -21.36 -5.29 15.08
CA PRO A 232 -21.95 -4.26 15.92
C PRO A 232 -23.02 -4.89 16.83
N VAL A 233 -22.87 -4.72 18.13
CA VAL A 233 -23.90 -5.03 19.13
C VAL A 233 -25.08 -4.07 18.98
N HIS A 234 -24.77 -2.81 18.67
CA HIS A 234 -25.73 -1.77 18.31
C HIS A 234 -25.30 -1.13 17.00
N ALA A 235 -26.25 -0.88 16.11
CA ALA A 235 -25.98 -0.28 14.81
C ALA A 235 -25.28 1.08 14.96
N ALA A 236 -24.36 1.36 14.02
CA ALA A 236 -23.77 2.68 13.89
C ALA A 236 -24.83 3.71 13.48
N THR A 237 -24.48 4.98 13.56
CA THR A 237 -25.36 6.04 13.05
C THR A 237 -25.48 5.93 11.53
N LYS A 238 -26.71 6.00 11.00
CA LYS A 238 -27.01 5.91 9.54
C LYS A 238 -26.14 6.82 8.65
N LYS A 239 -25.66 7.94 9.21
CA LYS A 239 -24.73 8.87 8.55
C LYS A 239 -23.46 8.19 8.04
N PHE A 240 -22.95 7.20 8.77
CA PHE A 240 -21.67 6.55 8.51
C PHE A 240 -21.79 5.26 7.70
N ASP A 241 -23.00 4.71 7.54
CA ASP A 241 -23.23 3.43 6.86
C ASP A 241 -22.83 3.44 5.39
N ARG A 242 -22.87 4.62 4.75
CA ARG A 242 -22.42 4.81 3.37
C ARG A 242 -20.90 4.83 3.21
N LEU A 243 -20.15 4.92 4.31
CA LEU A 243 -18.69 5.00 4.29
C LEU A 243 -18.08 3.61 4.60
N PRO A 244 -17.00 3.22 3.90
CA PRO A 244 -16.31 1.96 4.16
C PRO A 244 -15.94 1.83 5.64
N ILE A 245 -16.30 0.68 6.24
CA ILE A 245 -16.02 0.41 7.65
C ILE A 245 -14.51 0.43 7.96
N GLN A 246 -13.69 0.05 6.97
CA GLN A 246 -12.23 0.03 7.07
C GLN A 246 -11.65 1.42 7.31
N ASP A 247 -12.08 2.40 6.50
CA ASP A 247 -11.64 3.79 6.65
C ASP A 247 -12.18 4.41 7.95
N ARG A 248 -13.43 4.07 8.33
CA ARG A 248 -14.03 4.50 9.59
C ARG A 248 -13.23 4.02 10.79
N ALA A 249 -12.89 2.73 10.85
CA ALA A 249 -12.19 2.19 12.01
C ALA A 249 -10.74 2.67 12.06
N ALA A 250 -10.04 2.75 10.92
CA ALA A 250 -8.70 3.31 10.85
C ALA A 250 -8.64 4.68 11.53
N ILE A 251 -9.58 5.57 11.15
CA ILE A 251 -9.62 6.95 11.65
C ILE A 251 -10.18 7.05 13.06
N ALA A 252 -11.24 6.32 13.42
CA ALA A 252 -11.90 6.46 14.72
C ALA A 252 -11.08 5.86 15.87
N LEU A 253 -10.44 4.71 15.64
CA LEU A 253 -9.71 3.97 16.67
C LEU A 253 -8.31 4.52 16.94
N ALA A 254 -7.74 5.32 16.03
CA ALA A 254 -6.41 5.88 16.22
C ALA A 254 -6.40 7.07 17.19
N ASP A 255 -5.37 7.14 18.03
CA ASP A 255 -5.05 8.31 18.85
C ASP A 255 -4.54 9.46 17.96
N THR A 256 -3.81 9.14 16.89
CA THR A 256 -3.30 10.11 15.91
C THR A 256 -3.52 9.65 14.46
N VAL A 257 -3.92 10.57 13.59
CA VAL A 257 -4.18 10.32 12.16
C VAL A 257 -3.24 11.16 11.31
N PHE A 258 -2.34 10.51 10.55
CA PHE A 258 -1.55 11.18 9.51
C PHE A 258 -2.21 11.04 8.15
N ALA A 259 -2.77 12.14 7.65
CA ALA A 259 -3.41 12.22 6.36
C ALA A 259 -2.42 12.69 5.28
N ILE A 260 -1.91 11.75 4.47
CA ILE A 260 -0.90 12.01 3.44
C ILE A 260 -1.49 12.71 2.22
N SER A 261 -2.72 12.37 1.85
CA SER A 261 -3.43 13.00 0.72
C SER A 261 -4.93 12.91 0.91
N VAL A 262 -5.60 14.05 0.89
CA VAL A 262 -7.04 14.14 1.14
C VAL A 262 -7.71 14.80 -0.05
N ARG A 263 -8.52 14.05 -0.80
CA ARG A 263 -9.40 14.62 -1.82
C ARG A 263 -10.52 15.40 -1.12
N PRO A 264 -10.79 16.65 -1.52
CA PRO A 264 -11.97 17.37 -1.05
C PRO A 264 -13.23 16.53 -1.30
N ARG A 265 -14.12 16.46 -0.31
CA ARG A 265 -15.38 15.69 -0.35
C ARG A 265 -15.23 14.17 -0.56
N GLY A 266 -14.02 13.61 -0.63
CA GLY A 266 -13.80 12.16 -0.64
C GLY A 266 -14.05 11.52 0.72
N VAL A 267 -14.13 10.19 0.77
CA VAL A 267 -14.38 9.40 2.01
C VAL A 267 -13.48 9.84 3.16
N ILE A 268 -12.16 9.82 2.96
CA ILE A 268 -11.19 10.24 3.98
C ILE A 268 -11.44 11.70 4.41
N GLY A 269 -11.71 12.61 3.47
CA GLY A 269 -12.01 14.01 3.81
C GLY A 269 -13.26 14.17 4.65
N GLN A 270 -14.34 13.44 4.32
CA GLN A 270 -15.57 13.44 5.11
C GLN A 270 -15.32 12.92 6.54
N LEU A 271 -14.57 11.82 6.69
CA LEU A 271 -14.22 11.27 7.99
C LEU A 271 -13.35 12.24 8.81
N LEU A 272 -12.32 12.83 8.21
CA LEU A 272 -11.47 13.81 8.91
C LEU A 272 -12.27 15.04 9.36
N LEU A 273 -13.19 15.55 8.52
CA LEU A 273 -14.09 16.63 8.90
C LEU A 273 -14.93 16.26 10.12
N GLN A 274 -15.53 15.05 10.12
CA GLN A 274 -16.32 14.58 11.26
C GLN A 274 -15.48 14.38 12.52
N ARG A 275 -14.23 13.93 12.41
CA ARG A 275 -13.32 13.78 13.56
C ARG A 275 -12.95 15.14 14.15
N LEU A 276 -12.61 16.11 13.30
CA LEU A 276 -12.22 17.46 13.72
C LEU A 276 -13.37 18.25 14.36
N GLN A 277 -14.61 18.01 13.93
CA GLN A 277 -15.80 18.67 14.47
C GLN A 277 -16.33 18.04 15.77
N ASN A 278 -15.92 16.81 16.10
CA ASN A 278 -16.41 16.11 17.27
C ASN A 278 -15.42 16.25 18.44
N THR A 279 -15.84 17.00 19.46
CA THR A 279 -15.06 17.33 20.66
C THR A 279 -14.73 16.14 21.55
N ALA A 280 -15.40 14.99 21.34
CA ALA A 280 -15.05 13.76 22.06
C ALA A 280 -13.70 13.19 21.57
N PHE A 281 -13.28 13.45 20.33
CA PHE A 281 -11.93 13.05 19.89
C PHE A 281 -10.85 13.99 20.47
N PRO A 282 -9.63 13.48 20.69
CA PRO A 282 -8.54 14.33 21.18
C PRO A 282 -8.23 15.48 20.21
N THR A 283 -8.02 16.68 20.76
CA THR A 283 -7.52 17.84 20.02
C THR A 283 -6.13 17.56 19.46
N ALA A 284 -5.76 18.22 18.36
CA ALA A 284 -4.46 18.03 17.71
C ALA A 284 -4.14 16.57 17.32
N SER A 285 -5.16 15.73 17.12
CA SER A 285 -4.99 14.32 16.72
C SER A 285 -4.94 14.08 15.22
N VAL A 286 -5.18 15.10 14.39
CA VAL A 286 -5.20 14.97 12.93
C VAL A 286 -4.07 15.81 12.33
N PHE A 287 -3.14 15.14 11.67
CA PHE A 287 -2.01 15.75 10.97
C PHE A 287 -2.24 15.65 9.47
N VAL A 288 -2.18 16.77 8.76
CA VAL A 288 -2.37 16.80 7.30
C VAL A 288 -1.06 17.20 6.63
N ALA A 289 -0.62 16.39 5.66
CA ALA A 289 0.59 16.67 4.92
C ALA A 289 0.44 17.97 4.11
N LEU A 290 1.40 18.88 4.26
CA LEU A 290 1.48 20.11 3.48
C LEU A 290 2.23 19.85 2.17
N GLU A 291 1.70 20.35 1.07
CA GLU A 291 2.40 20.35 -0.23
C GLU A 291 3.33 21.56 -0.30
N SER A 292 4.45 21.46 -1.03
CA SER A 292 5.44 22.56 -1.16
C SER A 292 4.79 23.87 -1.62
N ASN A 293 3.81 23.77 -2.53
CA ASN A 293 3.08 24.94 -3.06
C ASN A 293 2.14 25.59 -2.02
N THR A 294 1.85 24.91 -0.91
CA THR A 294 1.00 25.44 0.16
C THR A 294 1.66 26.64 0.85
N LEU A 295 2.99 26.66 0.94
CA LEU A 295 3.72 27.78 1.52
C LEU A 295 3.71 28.99 0.59
N SER A 296 3.79 28.78 -0.72
CA SER A 296 3.77 29.86 -1.72
C SER A 296 2.36 30.42 -1.98
N HIS A 297 1.32 29.58 -1.91
CA HIS A 297 -0.07 29.97 -2.19
C HIS A 297 -1.06 29.35 -1.20
N PRO A 298 -1.06 29.82 0.06
CA PRO A 298 -1.84 29.21 1.14
C PRO A 298 -3.34 29.19 0.87
N GLN A 299 -3.90 30.23 0.24
CA GLN A 299 -5.34 30.31 -0.03
C GLN A 299 -5.84 29.31 -1.09
N ARG A 300 -4.97 28.79 -1.95
CA ARG A 300 -5.34 27.84 -3.01
C ARG A 300 -5.07 26.38 -2.62
N SER A 301 -4.37 26.13 -1.51
CA SER A 301 -4.06 24.78 -1.08
C SER A 301 -5.26 24.14 -0.38
N ALA A 302 -5.61 22.91 -0.81
CA ALA A 302 -6.59 22.08 -0.12
C ALA A 302 -6.23 21.84 1.36
N SER A 303 -4.94 21.95 1.73
CA SER A 303 -4.49 21.83 3.11
C SER A 303 -4.95 22.96 4.01
N CYS A 304 -5.11 24.20 3.50
CA CYS A 304 -5.54 25.35 4.30
C CYS A 304 -6.94 25.16 4.90
N HIS A 305 -7.84 24.51 4.17
CA HIS A 305 -9.17 24.16 4.68
C HIS A 305 -9.08 23.31 5.95
N TRP A 306 -8.19 22.31 5.97
CA TRP A 306 -8.03 21.43 7.12
C TRP A 306 -7.41 22.15 8.32
N LEU A 307 -6.45 23.05 8.09
CA LEU A 307 -5.84 23.85 9.16
C LEU A 307 -6.89 24.74 9.86
N LYS A 308 -7.80 25.36 9.09
CA LYS A 308 -8.91 26.16 9.66
C LYS A 308 -9.87 25.35 10.52
N LEU A 309 -9.97 24.05 10.27
CA LEU A 309 -10.78 23.11 11.06
C LEU A 309 -10.03 22.54 12.27
N GLY A 310 -8.81 23.03 12.56
CA GLY A 310 -8.01 22.59 13.70
C GLY A 310 -7.07 21.41 13.43
N ALA A 311 -6.89 21.01 12.16
CA ALA A 311 -5.86 20.04 11.82
C ALA A 311 -4.45 20.64 11.98
N VAL A 312 -3.48 19.80 12.34
CA VAL A 312 -2.07 20.19 12.44
C VAL A 312 -1.41 20.03 11.07
N GLY A 313 -0.80 21.10 10.58
CA GLY A 313 -0.01 21.06 9.36
C GLY A 313 1.29 20.31 9.58
N TRP A 314 1.53 19.27 8.78
CA TRP A 314 2.77 18.50 8.85
C TRP A 314 3.57 18.65 7.57
N TYR A 315 4.79 19.17 7.73
CA TYR A 315 5.75 19.35 6.64
C TYR A 315 6.89 18.34 6.79
N SER A 316 7.02 17.43 5.81
CA SER A 316 8.22 16.60 5.72
C SER A 316 9.26 17.42 4.97
N PHE A 317 10.25 17.95 5.69
CA PHE A 317 11.38 18.60 5.06
C PHE A 317 12.07 17.55 4.20
N ASN A 318 12.25 17.85 2.92
CA ASN A 318 13.06 17.06 2.02
C ASN A 318 14.46 17.69 2.08
N PRO A 319 15.35 17.34 3.04
CA PRO A 319 16.75 17.53 2.72
C PRO A 319 16.97 16.68 1.46
N PRO A 320 17.72 17.15 0.45
CA PRO A 320 18.16 16.30 -0.63
C PRO A 320 19.02 15.21 0.00
N ALA A 321 18.38 14.13 0.48
CA ALA A 321 19.05 13.02 1.09
C ALA A 321 19.85 12.41 -0.05
N THR A 322 21.14 12.68 -0.08
CA THR A 322 22.07 11.95 -0.91
C THR A 322 21.81 10.48 -0.62
N VAL A 323 21.57 9.69 -1.67
CA VAL A 323 21.38 8.24 -1.64
C VAL A 323 22.38 7.56 -0.68
N ALA A 324 23.59 8.14 -0.55
CA ALA A 324 24.60 7.82 0.45
C ALA A 324 24.08 7.68 1.90
N SER A 325 23.41 8.71 2.47
CA SER A 325 22.96 8.69 3.88
C SER A 325 21.95 7.59 4.22
N ARG A 326 21.16 7.15 3.24
CA ARG A 326 20.14 6.11 3.40
C ARG A 326 20.76 4.72 3.23
N ILE A 327 21.67 4.58 2.27
CA ILE A 327 22.51 3.38 2.15
C ILE A 327 23.37 3.20 3.41
N GLU A 328 23.92 4.27 3.99
CA GLU A 328 24.68 4.25 5.25
C GLU A 328 23.83 3.73 6.42
N TYR A 329 22.59 4.20 6.54
CA TYR A 329 21.65 3.77 7.58
C TYR A 329 21.29 2.29 7.43
N CYS A 330 20.93 1.83 6.23
CA CYS A 330 20.63 0.42 5.97
C CYS A 330 21.89 -0.46 6.12
N LYS A 331 23.07 0.01 5.71
CA LYS A 331 24.34 -0.68 5.94
C LYS A 331 24.66 -0.82 7.42
N ARG A 332 24.34 0.16 8.27
CA ARG A 332 24.53 0.05 9.73
C ARG A 332 23.62 -1.00 10.35
N ILE A 333 22.36 -1.08 9.91
CA ILE A 333 21.42 -2.11 10.38
C ILE A 333 21.85 -3.51 9.92
N VAL A 334 22.17 -3.68 8.64
CA VAL A 334 22.64 -4.97 8.10
C VAL A 334 24.01 -5.36 8.67
N ALA A 335 24.93 -4.41 8.88
CA ALA A 335 26.22 -4.70 9.53
C ALA A 335 26.05 -5.10 10.99
N GLN A 336 25.08 -4.53 11.74
CA GLN A 336 24.78 -4.96 13.10
C GLN A 336 24.19 -6.37 13.17
N GLU A 337 23.50 -6.83 12.13
CA GLU A 337 22.98 -8.20 12.05
C GLU A 337 24.01 -9.20 11.49
N CYS A 338 24.90 -8.77 10.58
CA CYS A 338 25.99 -9.61 10.04
C CYS A 338 27.24 -9.69 10.95
N SER A 339 27.28 -8.95 12.06
CA SER A 339 28.37 -9.02 13.05
C SER A 339 28.32 -10.28 13.92
N LEU A 340 27.35 -11.18 13.71
CA LEU A 340 27.19 -12.41 14.48
C LEU A 340 27.91 -13.63 13.89
N ASP A 341 28.45 -13.55 12.68
CA ASP A 341 29.22 -14.66 12.08
C ASP A 341 30.65 -14.22 11.74
N GLY A 342 31.54 -14.36 12.71
CA GLY A 342 32.97 -14.15 12.55
C GLY A 342 33.64 -15.26 11.75
N SER A 343 33.62 -15.20 10.42
CA SER A 343 34.58 -15.94 9.59
C SER A 343 35.18 -15.05 8.49
N THR A 344 36.32 -14.47 8.82
CA THR A 344 37.23 -13.83 7.88
C THR A 344 38.20 -14.89 7.38
N ASP A 345 38.03 -15.37 6.14
CA ASP A 345 39.14 -15.77 5.26
C ASP A 345 38.62 -16.21 3.87
N SER A 346 38.65 -15.30 2.88
CA SER A 346 38.62 -15.71 1.49
C SER A 346 39.35 -14.72 0.56
N PRO A 347 40.49 -15.10 -0.06
CA PRO A 347 41.38 -14.20 -0.79
C PRO A 347 41.02 -13.98 -2.28
N ALA A 348 39.76 -14.15 -2.70
CA ALA A 348 39.36 -14.12 -4.11
C ALA A 348 39.12 -12.70 -4.71
N ALA A 349 39.54 -11.62 -4.05
CA ALA A 349 39.25 -10.24 -4.46
C ALA A 349 40.43 -9.54 -5.17
N LYS A 350 41.03 -10.13 -6.22
CA LYS A 350 42.04 -9.44 -7.05
C LYS A 350 41.89 -9.74 -8.54
N ARG A 351 41.10 -8.90 -9.23
CA ARG A 351 41.29 -8.37 -10.61
C ARG A 351 40.00 -7.70 -11.10
N ARG A 352 39.86 -6.40 -10.84
CA ARG A 352 38.90 -5.58 -11.60
C ARG A 352 39.60 -5.11 -12.87
N PRO A 353 39.14 -5.50 -14.07
CA PRO A 353 39.80 -5.08 -15.29
C PRO A 353 39.50 -3.59 -15.57
N SER A 354 40.49 -2.90 -16.13
CA SER A 354 40.48 -1.48 -16.53
C SER A 354 39.59 -1.17 -17.76
N THR A 355 38.63 -2.06 -18.08
CA THR A 355 37.78 -2.04 -19.28
C THR A 355 36.59 -1.07 -19.36
N PRO A 356 36.17 -0.27 -18.35
CA PRO A 356 34.92 0.50 -18.48
C PRO A 356 34.90 1.50 -19.64
N MET A 357 36.06 2.04 -20.05
CA MET A 357 36.13 3.02 -21.13
C MET A 357 35.89 2.43 -22.52
N GLN A 358 36.21 1.16 -22.75
CA GLN A 358 36.03 0.53 -24.08
C GLN A 358 34.56 0.23 -24.39
N LEU A 359 33.72 0.10 -23.35
CA LEU A 359 32.31 -0.19 -23.48
C LEU A 359 31.42 1.07 -23.54
N CYS A 360 31.99 2.27 -23.50
CA CYS A 360 31.24 3.52 -23.53
C CYS A 360 31.65 4.40 -24.72
N ALA A 361 30.72 4.70 -25.61
CA ALA A 361 30.97 5.60 -26.74
C ALA A 361 29.83 6.62 -26.93
N ALA A 362 30.15 7.78 -27.49
CA ALA A 362 29.12 8.66 -28.01
C ALA A 362 28.39 7.95 -29.15
N MET A 363 27.10 8.25 -29.36
CA MET A 363 26.37 7.67 -30.48
C MET A 363 27.11 7.91 -31.81
N PRO A 364 27.35 6.87 -32.64
CA PRO A 364 28.02 7.03 -33.91
C PRO A 364 27.29 8.02 -34.83
N LYS A 365 28.00 9.01 -35.39
CA LYS A 365 27.41 10.03 -36.28
C LYS A 365 26.66 9.39 -37.47
N GLN A 366 27.20 8.30 -37.99
CA GLN A 366 26.61 7.54 -39.11
C GLN A 366 25.20 7.00 -38.81
N TRP A 367 24.80 6.83 -37.55
CA TRP A 367 23.45 6.36 -37.23
C TRP A 367 22.38 7.39 -37.57
N ARG A 368 22.72 8.68 -37.59
CA ARG A 368 21.79 9.75 -37.96
C ARG A 368 21.43 9.74 -39.44
N THR A 369 22.31 9.21 -40.28
CA THR A 369 22.14 9.17 -41.73
C THR A 369 21.66 7.81 -42.24
N ARG A 370 21.48 6.81 -41.36
CA ARG A 370 21.02 5.49 -41.78
C ARG A 370 19.54 5.51 -42.16
N THR A 371 19.24 4.81 -43.26
CA THR A 371 17.88 4.50 -43.67
C THR A 371 17.35 3.29 -42.90
N ALA A 372 16.06 2.99 -43.04
CA ALA A 372 15.49 1.76 -42.50
C ALA A 372 16.11 0.51 -43.16
N GLN A 373 16.51 0.57 -44.43
CA GLN A 373 17.15 -0.56 -45.13
C GLN A 373 18.55 -0.87 -44.57
N ASP A 374 19.30 0.15 -44.15
CA ASP A 374 20.68 0.00 -43.63
C ASP A 374 20.72 -0.26 -42.11
N TRP A 375 19.56 -0.25 -41.46
CA TRP A 375 19.43 -0.38 -40.03
C TRP A 375 19.31 -1.85 -39.63
N THR A 376 20.39 -2.41 -39.09
CA THR A 376 20.51 -3.84 -38.77
C THR A 376 20.09 -4.19 -37.34
N PHE A 377 19.50 -3.24 -36.61
CA PHE A 377 19.13 -3.39 -35.20
C PHE A 377 17.62 -3.23 -35.02
N LEU A 378 17.08 -3.87 -33.99
CA LEU A 378 15.73 -3.64 -33.51
C LEU A 378 15.82 -2.96 -32.13
N SER A 379 15.16 -1.81 -32.01
CA SER A 379 15.24 -0.94 -30.82
C SER A 379 14.08 -1.20 -29.86
N HIS A 380 14.37 -1.30 -28.56
CA HIS A 380 13.39 -1.32 -27.49
C HIS A 380 13.67 -0.15 -26.53
N CYS A 381 12.83 0.88 -26.59
CA CYS A 381 12.90 2.00 -25.65
C CYS A 381 12.25 1.60 -24.32
N THR A 382 13.02 1.67 -23.24
CA THR A 382 12.50 1.49 -21.88
C THR A 382 11.67 2.69 -21.47
N ARG A 383 10.62 2.45 -20.68
CA ARG A 383 9.75 3.51 -20.18
C ARG A 383 9.80 3.52 -18.67
N GLY A 384 9.56 4.70 -18.08
CA GLY A 384 9.30 4.81 -16.67
C GLY A 384 8.13 3.92 -16.26
N GLN A 385 8.33 3.08 -15.25
CA GLN A 385 7.29 2.17 -14.79
C GLN A 385 6.56 2.76 -13.59
N GLU A 386 5.23 2.84 -13.71
CA GLU A 386 4.36 3.22 -12.60
C GLU A 386 3.86 1.94 -11.91
N GLY A 387 4.39 1.64 -10.73
CA GLY A 387 4.04 0.42 -9.99
C GLY A 387 5.10 -0.69 -10.07
N PRO A 388 4.74 -1.90 -9.63
CA PRO A 388 5.63 -3.05 -9.68
C PRO A 388 6.08 -3.36 -11.09
N GLY A 389 7.38 -3.64 -11.22
CA GLY A 389 8.06 -4.24 -12.37
C GLY A 389 7.32 -5.47 -12.91
N PRO A 390 7.54 -5.86 -14.18
CA PRO A 390 7.11 -7.18 -14.63
C PRO A 390 7.84 -8.23 -13.77
N MET A 391 7.07 -9.17 -13.20
CA MET A 391 7.56 -10.17 -12.22
C MET A 391 7.97 -9.62 -10.86
N GLU A 392 7.87 -8.31 -10.61
CA GLU A 392 8.13 -7.74 -9.28
C GLU A 392 6.87 -7.89 -8.43
N GLU A 393 7.02 -8.48 -7.25
CA GLU A 393 5.92 -8.53 -6.28
C GLU A 393 5.62 -7.13 -5.75
N LEU A 394 4.36 -6.89 -5.39
CA LEU A 394 3.92 -5.58 -4.89
C LEU A 394 4.73 -5.11 -3.66
N GLN A 395 5.08 -6.04 -2.77
CA GLN A 395 5.89 -5.76 -1.59
C GLN A 395 7.32 -5.33 -1.97
N GLN A 396 7.97 -6.03 -2.91
CA GLN A 396 9.30 -5.68 -3.40
C GLN A 396 9.32 -4.28 -4.02
N TYR A 397 8.28 -3.95 -4.79
CA TYR A 397 8.08 -2.61 -5.34
C TYR A 397 7.96 -1.54 -4.25
N HIS A 398 7.18 -1.81 -3.20
CA HIS A 398 7.04 -0.89 -2.07
C HIS A 398 8.39 -0.64 -1.39
N TRP A 399 9.15 -1.70 -1.09
CA TRP A 399 10.47 -1.61 -0.49
C TRP A 399 11.43 -0.82 -1.37
N ARG A 400 11.53 -1.15 -2.66
CA ARG A 400 12.40 -0.44 -3.60
C ARG A 400 12.05 1.04 -3.70
N SER A 401 10.76 1.37 -3.76
CA SER A 401 10.29 2.76 -3.81
C SER A 401 10.60 3.54 -2.53
N TRP A 402 10.47 2.88 -1.38
CA TRP A 402 10.75 3.48 -0.08
C TRP A 402 12.25 3.68 0.17
N LEU A 403 13.06 2.65 -0.06
CA LEU A 403 14.53 2.70 0.06
C LEU A 403 15.17 3.65 -0.96
N GLY A 404 14.68 3.65 -2.21
CA GLY A 404 15.06 4.63 -3.22
C GLY A 404 14.57 6.05 -2.87
N GLY A 405 13.58 6.15 -1.97
CA GLY A 405 13.07 7.39 -1.41
C GLY A 405 12.39 8.30 -2.41
N ARG A 406 12.04 7.78 -3.59
CA ARG A 406 11.25 8.39 -4.64
C ARG A 406 10.62 7.25 -5.43
N GLN A 407 9.47 7.50 -6.05
CA GLN A 407 8.95 6.52 -6.98
C GLN A 407 9.90 6.34 -8.17
N PRO A 408 10.31 5.10 -8.46
CA PRO A 408 11.26 4.81 -9.52
C PRO A 408 10.56 4.78 -10.89
N SER A 409 9.96 5.89 -11.30
CA SER A 409 9.29 6.01 -12.60
C SER A 409 10.23 6.53 -13.70
N HIS A 410 11.54 6.38 -13.53
CA HIS A 410 12.52 6.85 -14.50
C HIS A 410 12.92 5.71 -15.46
N PRO A 411 12.89 5.92 -16.79
CA PRO A 411 13.20 4.88 -17.77
C PRO A 411 14.59 4.23 -17.60
N LEU A 412 15.61 5.00 -17.15
CA LEU A 412 16.91 4.43 -16.77
C LEU A 412 16.80 3.33 -15.69
N LEU A 413 15.90 3.46 -14.72
CA LEU A 413 15.72 2.46 -13.66
C LEU A 413 15.11 1.17 -14.22
N THR A 414 14.15 1.30 -15.15
CA THR A 414 13.61 0.15 -15.89
C THR A 414 14.71 -0.56 -16.69
N LEU A 415 15.59 0.21 -17.34
CA LEU A 415 16.77 -0.36 -18.00
C LEU A 415 17.66 -1.11 -17.02
N TYR A 416 17.98 -0.53 -15.85
CA TYR A 416 18.74 -1.24 -14.80
C TYR A 416 18.08 -2.56 -14.37
N GLN A 417 16.75 -2.59 -14.23
CA GLN A 417 16.02 -3.82 -13.89
C GLN A 417 16.17 -4.88 -14.96
N ILE A 418 16.00 -4.52 -16.24
CA ILE A 418 16.19 -5.42 -17.38
C ILE A 418 17.61 -5.99 -17.41
N LEU A 419 18.62 -5.15 -17.15
CA LEU A 419 20.03 -5.58 -17.16
C LEU A 419 20.38 -6.47 -15.97
N GLN A 420 19.80 -6.19 -14.79
CA GLN A 420 19.99 -6.99 -13.58
C GLN A 420 19.31 -8.36 -13.70
N SER A 421 18.09 -8.42 -14.24
CA SER A 421 17.37 -9.68 -14.49
C SER A 421 17.85 -10.40 -15.75
N ARG A 422 18.62 -9.72 -16.61
CA ARG A 422 19.01 -10.15 -17.96
C ARG A 422 17.81 -10.58 -18.81
N ARG A 423 16.66 -9.93 -18.60
CA ARG A 423 15.39 -10.33 -19.21
C ARG A 423 14.56 -9.12 -19.58
N LEU A 424 14.14 -9.06 -20.85
CA LEU A 424 13.01 -8.25 -21.28
C LEU A 424 11.74 -9.06 -21.12
N VAL A 425 10.87 -8.62 -20.22
CA VAL A 425 9.63 -9.34 -19.91
C VAL A 425 8.54 -8.90 -20.87
N GLY A 426 7.97 -9.85 -21.61
CA GLY A 426 6.86 -9.62 -22.52
C GLY A 426 5.57 -9.31 -21.78
N THR A 427 4.75 -8.41 -22.33
CA THR A 427 3.46 -8.02 -21.74
C THR A 427 2.34 -8.19 -22.75
N SER A 428 1.10 -8.40 -22.28
CA SER A 428 -0.09 -8.57 -23.12
C SER A 428 -0.98 -7.33 -23.17
N ALA A 429 -0.58 -6.24 -22.50
CA ALA A 429 -1.45 -5.08 -22.27
C ALA A 429 -1.89 -4.35 -23.55
N ILE A 430 -1.15 -4.52 -24.65
CA ILE A 430 -1.39 -3.83 -25.92
C ILE A 430 -1.58 -4.79 -27.11
N THR A 431 -1.58 -6.10 -26.86
CA THR A 431 -1.81 -7.11 -27.91
C THR A 431 -3.28 -7.51 -27.95
N ARG A 432 -3.79 -7.71 -29.16
CA ARG A 432 -5.19 -8.13 -29.35
C ARG A 432 -5.46 -9.54 -28.83
N THR A 433 -4.47 -10.44 -28.96
CA THR A 433 -4.58 -11.84 -28.56
C THR A 433 -4.40 -12.08 -27.07
N MET A 434 -4.09 -11.03 -26.29
CA MET A 434 -3.66 -11.15 -24.89
C MET A 434 -2.40 -12.01 -24.69
N GLU A 435 -1.67 -12.33 -25.77
CA GLU A 435 -0.38 -12.99 -25.67
C GLU A 435 0.69 -12.01 -25.21
N ARG A 436 1.59 -12.51 -24.36
CA ARG A 436 2.73 -11.75 -23.89
C ARG A 436 3.76 -11.67 -25.01
N CYS A 437 4.14 -10.46 -25.40
CA CYS A 437 5.24 -10.26 -26.34
C CYS A 437 6.13 -9.10 -25.90
N VAL A 438 7.37 -9.11 -26.40
CA VAL A 438 8.25 -7.95 -26.39
C VAL A 438 8.20 -7.29 -27.77
N CYS A 439 7.91 -5.99 -27.79
CA CYS A 439 7.87 -5.21 -29.01
C CYS A 439 9.20 -4.49 -29.22
N PHE A 440 9.64 -4.45 -30.47
CA PHE A 440 10.80 -3.69 -30.95
C PHE A 440 10.40 -2.85 -32.15
N SER A 441 11.25 -1.89 -32.51
CA SER A 441 11.10 -1.10 -33.72
C SER A 441 12.31 -1.28 -34.63
N ALA A 442 12.08 -1.52 -35.92
CA ALA A 442 13.12 -1.50 -36.95
C ALA A 442 13.44 -0.08 -37.45
N CYS A 443 12.72 0.94 -36.97
CA CYS A 443 13.05 2.33 -37.28
C CYS A 443 14.41 2.70 -36.64
N PRO A 444 15.28 3.43 -37.37
CA PRO A 444 16.55 3.91 -36.82
C PRO A 444 16.34 4.68 -35.53
N LEU A 445 17.15 4.38 -34.50
CA LEU A 445 16.98 4.96 -33.17
C LEU A 445 16.96 6.51 -33.16
N PRO A 446 17.82 7.23 -33.91
CA PRO A 446 17.72 8.69 -33.99
C PRO A 446 16.36 9.17 -34.50
N GLN A 447 15.80 8.52 -35.54
CA GLN A 447 14.51 8.89 -36.11
C GLN A 447 13.35 8.64 -35.12
N LEU A 448 13.42 7.56 -34.33
CA LEU A 448 12.47 7.30 -33.25
C LEU A 448 12.49 8.41 -32.19
N LEU A 449 13.70 8.82 -31.77
CA LEU A 449 13.87 9.84 -30.75
C LEU A 449 13.52 11.25 -31.25
N ASP A 450 13.74 11.54 -32.53
CA ASP A 450 13.31 12.81 -33.15
C ASP A 450 11.78 12.93 -33.22
N ARG A 451 11.07 11.80 -33.31
CA ARG A 451 9.60 11.73 -33.30
C ARG A 451 9.02 11.59 -31.89
N ARG A 452 9.84 11.72 -30.86
CA ARG A 452 9.42 11.60 -29.45
C ARG A 452 8.32 12.62 -29.14
N THR A 453 7.18 12.14 -28.67
CA THR A 453 6.05 12.99 -28.27
C THR A 453 5.41 12.54 -26.96
N TYR A 454 4.89 13.51 -26.21
CA TYR A 454 4.21 13.24 -24.96
C TYR A 454 2.78 12.76 -25.23
N GLN A 455 2.47 11.54 -24.82
CA GLN A 455 1.13 10.96 -24.91
C GLN A 455 0.34 11.34 -23.65
N SER A 456 -0.36 12.47 -23.70
CA SER A 456 -1.11 13.00 -22.55
C SER A 456 -2.09 12.00 -21.94
N HIS A 457 -2.79 11.23 -22.78
CA HIS A 457 -3.74 10.19 -22.34
C HIS A 457 -3.06 9.00 -21.62
N LEU A 458 -1.77 8.77 -21.86
CA LEU A 458 -0.96 7.76 -21.18
C LEU A 458 -0.08 8.35 -20.07
N GLY A 459 -0.02 9.68 -19.96
CA GLY A 459 0.83 10.37 -19.00
C GLY A 459 2.33 10.21 -19.24
N ARG A 460 2.78 9.77 -20.42
CA ARG A 460 4.17 9.37 -20.69
C ARG A 460 4.64 9.71 -22.10
N TRP A 461 5.95 9.75 -22.31
CA TRP A 461 6.54 9.83 -23.65
C TRP A 461 6.51 8.46 -24.35
N ASP A 462 6.34 8.46 -25.68
CA ASP A 462 6.36 7.25 -26.51
C ASP A 462 7.76 6.63 -26.60
N TRP A 463 8.77 7.44 -26.90
CA TRP A 463 10.17 7.07 -27.06
C TRP A 463 11.05 7.78 -26.06
N GLU A 464 11.49 7.09 -25.02
CA GLU A 464 12.44 7.64 -24.07
C GLU A 464 13.88 7.32 -24.53
N PRO A 465 14.88 8.21 -24.29
CA PRO A 465 16.27 8.02 -24.74
C PRO A 465 17.02 7.02 -23.85
N TYR A 466 16.38 5.92 -23.50
CA TYR A 466 16.93 4.83 -22.69
C TYR A 466 16.42 3.50 -23.21
N GLY A 467 17.31 2.53 -23.37
CA GLY A 467 16.89 1.20 -23.78
C GLY A 467 18.02 0.37 -24.33
N LEU A 468 17.65 -0.54 -25.21
CA LEU A 468 18.60 -1.43 -25.87
C LEU A 468 18.22 -1.65 -27.33
N MET A 469 19.23 -1.97 -28.12
CA MET A 469 19.16 -2.37 -29.51
C MET A 469 19.73 -3.77 -29.61
N ILE A 470 19.04 -4.66 -30.31
CA ILE A 470 19.52 -6.01 -30.56
C ILE A 470 19.62 -6.22 -32.07
N ARG A 471 20.67 -6.87 -32.56
CA ARG A 471 20.81 -7.18 -33.99
C ARG A 471 19.56 -7.93 -34.48
N ALA A 472 18.98 -7.47 -35.58
CA ALA A 472 17.74 -8.03 -36.12
C ALA A 472 17.86 -9.53 -36.38
N SER A 473 18.98 -9.97 -36.98
CA SER A 473 19.25 -11.40 -37.23
C SER A 473 19.26 -12.25 -35.96
N ALA A 474 19.82 -11.73 -34.86
CA ALA A 474 19.87 -12.46 -33.58
C ALA A 474 18.47 -12.60 -32.96
N LEU A 475 17.63 -11.56 -33.03
CA LEU A 475 16.23 -11.64 -32.59
C LEU A 475 15.39 -12.53 -33.49
N SER A 476 15.57 -12.47 -34.82
CA SER A 476 14.89 -13.36 -35.76
C SER A 476 15.20 -14.83 -35.49
N ALA A 477 16.44 -15.15 -35.13
CA ALA A 477 16.84 -16.51 -34.73
C ALA A 477 16.12 -16.98 -33.45
N LEU A 478 15.70 -16.06 -32.59
CA LEU A 478 14.86 -16.34 -31.42
C LEU A 478 13.35 -16.32 -31.73
N GLY A 479 12.96 -16.14 -32.99
CA GLY A 479 11.57 -16.14 -33.43
C GLY A 479 10.91 -14.76 -33.48
N ALA A 480 11.66 -13.67 -33.39
CA ALA A 480 11.10 -12.33 -33.64
C ALA A 480 10.65 -12.20 -35.10
N ARG A 481 9.49 -11.57 -35.33
CA ARG A 481 8.92 -11.35 -36.66
C ARG A 481 8.40 -9.93 -36.80
N PRO A 482 8.41 -9.36 -38.01
CA PRO A 482 7.75 -8.08 -38.28
C PRO A 482 6.23 -8.23 -38.07
N VAL A 483 5.62 -7.15 -37.61
CA VAL A 483 4.18 -7.07 -37.42
C VAL A 483 3.45 -6.94 -38.76
N VAL A 484 2.34 -7.66 -38.91
CA VAL A 484 1.41 -7.60 -40.03
C VAL A 484 0.36 -6.52 -39.75
N TYR A 485 0.40 -5.45 -40.51
CA TYR A 485 -0.60 -4.39 -40.44
C TYR A 485 -1.80 -4.74 -41.32
N GLY A 486 -3.00 -4.72 -40.75
CA GLY A 486 -4.19 -5.05 -41.52
C GLY A 486 -5.51 -4.56 -40.93
N THR A 487 -6.59 -4.95 -41.60
CA THR A 487 -7.98 -4.76 -41.20
C THR A 487 -8.48 -5.94 -40.36
N GLU A 488 -9.71 -5.82 -39.83
CA GLU A 488 -10.39 -6.94 -39.17
C GLU A 488 -10.52 -8.18 -40.07
N ALA A 489 -10.76 -7.97 -41.37
CA ALA A 489 -10.85 -9.06 -42.33
C ALA A 489 -9.51 -9.77 -42.51
N ASP A 490 -8.40 -9.03 -42.47
CA ASP A 490 -7.05 -9.59 -42.53
C ASP A 490 -6.75 -10.40 -41.27
N TYR A 491 -7.11 -9.90 -40.09
CA TYR A 491 -6.94 -10.62 -38.82
C TYR A 491 -7.63 -11.98 -38.81
N ARG A 492 -8.85 -12.07 -39.35
CA ARG A 492 -9.62 -13.33 -39.40
C ARG A 492 -8.99 -14.39 -40.30
N LYS A 493 -8.16 -13.98 -41.26
CA LYS A 493 -7.43 -14.89 -42.16
C LYS A 493 -6.12 -15.39 -41.55
N LEU A 494 -5.63 -14.76 -40.47
CA LEU A 494 -4.41 -15.17 -39.80
C LEU A 494 -4.65 -16.44 -38.98
N SER A 495 -3.70 -17.38 -39.12
CA SER A 495 -3.58 -18.54 -38.23
C SER A 495 -3.23 -18.10 -36.80
N ASP A 496 -3.48 -18.96 -35.82
CA ASP A 496 -3.25 -18.63 -34.41
C ASP A 496 -1.80 -18.24 -34.11
N ASP A 497 -0.81 -18.82 -34.79
CA ASP A 497 0.61 -18.47 -34.65
C ASP A 497 0.97 -17.10 -35.28
N GLN A 498 0.14 -16.56 -36.17
CA GLN A 498 0.36 -15.26 -36.82
C GLN A 498 -0.34 -14.11 -36.11
N ARG A 499 -1.45 -14.39 -35.42
CA ARG A 499 -2.25 -13.38 -34.72
C ARG A 499 -1.49 -12.51 -33.70
N PRO A 500 -0.47 -13.01 -32.96
CA PRO A 500 0.32 -12.18 -32.04
C PRO A 500 1.08 -11.06 -32.75
N TYR A 501 1.38 -11.28 -34.03
CA TYR A 501 2.09 -10.34 -34.90
C TYR A 501 1.13 -9.40 -35.64
N PHE A 502 -0.18 -9.42 -35.37
CA PHE A 502 -1.11 -8.50 -36.02
C PHE A 502 -1.17 -7.14 -35.32
N GLN A 503 -1.24 -6.07 -36.11
CA GLN A 503 -1.54 -4.71 -35.64
C GLN A 503 -2.61 -4.08 -36.54
N PRO A 504 -3.71 -3.57 -35.98
CA PRO A 504 -4.74 -2.93 -36.79
C PRO A 504 -4.19 -1.65 -37.44
N HIS A 505 -4.66 -1.35 -38.66
CA HIS A 505 -4.59 0.01 -39.20
C HIS A 505 -5.37 0.91 -38.23
N GLY A 506 -4.67 1.65 -37.36
CA GLY A 506 -5.33 2.51 -36.38
C GLY A 506 -6.39 3.38 -37.07
N LYS A 507 -7.54 3.62 -36.42
CA LYS A 507 -8.56 4.51 -36.98
C LYS A 507 -7.91 5.86 -37.24
N HIS A 508 -7.84 6.29 -38.50
CA HIS A 508 -7.44 7.65 -38.84
C HIS A 508 -8.39 8.59 -38.11
N ARG A 509 -7.93 9.23 -37.03
CA ARG A 509 -8.62 10.43 -36.55
C ARG A 509 -8.35 11.49 -37.59
N ALA A 510 -9.40 12.17 -38.06
CA ALA A 510 -9.35 13.14 -39.15
C ALA A 510 -8.23 14.20 -39.02
N ASN A 511 -7.75 14.45 -37.80
CA ASN A 511 -6.72 15.46 -37.50
C ASN A 511 -5.42 14.91 -36.88
N ALA A 512 -5.16 13.60 -36.93
CA ALA A 512 -3.89 13.05 -36.45
C ALA A 512 -3.48 11.79 -37.26
N PRO A 513 -2.77 11.97 -38.39
CA PRO A 513 -2.29 10.87 -39.21
C PRO A 513 -1.04 10.27 -38.55
N ARG A 514 -1.18 9.65 -37.37
CA ARG A 514 -0.07 8.85 -36.83
C ARG A 514 -0.20 7.43 -37.35
N GLY A 515 0.47 7.15 -38.46
CA GLY A 515 0.56 5.80 -39.02
C GLY A 515 1.50 4.96 -38.17
N TRP A 516 0.96 4.04 -37.36
CA TRP A 516 1.76 3.07 -36.57
C TRP A 516 2.75 2.27 -37.43
N ARG A 517 2.52 2.16 -38.74
CA ARG A 517 3.41 1.56 -39.73
C ARG A 517 4.81 2.19 -39.77
N GLU A 518 4.92 3.47 -39.43
CA GLU A 518 6.20 4.16 -39.39
C GLU A 518 7.17 3.59 -38.35
N GLU A 519 6.64 2.99 -37.28
CA GLU A 519 7.45 2.37 -36.23
C GLU A 519 8.10 1.06 -36.72
N GLN A 520 7.61 0.49 -37.82
CA GLN A 520 8.06 -0.80 -38.35
C GLN A 520 8.21 -1.82 -37.21
N GLU A 521 7.12 -2.00 -36.45
CA GLU A 521 7.10 -2.84 -35.25
C GLU A 521 7.50 -4.30 -35.55
N TRP A 522 8.31 -4.87 -34.68
CA TRP A 522 8.62 -6.29 -34.58
C TRP A 522 8.15 -6.81 -33.23
N ARG A 523 7.72 -8.06 -33.19
CA ARG A 523 7.35 -8.74 -31.93
C ARG A 523 8.10 -10.04 -31.79
N ILE A 524 8.29 -10.45 -30.56
CA ILE A 524 8.70 -11.81 -30.17
C ILE A 524 7.76 -12.26 -29.06
N VAL A 525 7.18 -13.45 -29.21
CA VAL A 525 6.27 -14.03 -28.22
C VAL A 525 7.09 -14.50 -27.01
N GLY A 526 6.60 -14.18 -25.80
CA GLY A 526 7.27 -14.46 -24.55
C GLY A 526 8.28 -13.40 -24.11
N ASP A 527 9.22 -13.81 -23.27
CA ASP A 527 10.28 -12.97 -22.73
C ASP A 527 11.57 -13.13 -23.55
N VAL A 528 12.38 -12.07 -23.67
CA VAL A 528 13.71 -12.14 -24.28
C VAL A 528 14.77 -12.25 -23.19
N LEU A 529 15.47 -13.38 -23.17
CA LEU A 529 16.58 -13.63 -22.27
C LEU A 529 17.87 -13.10 -22.89
N LEU A 530 18.43 -12.02 -22.32
CA LEU A 530 19.61 -11.34 -22.85
C LEU A 530 20.87 -12.21 -22.78
N GLU A 531 20.88 -13.23 -21.92
CA GLU A 531 21.98 -14.20 -21.82
C GLU A 531 22.04 -15.20 -22.99
N LYS A 532 20.94 -15.35 -23.74
CA LYS A 532 20.89 -16.21 -24.94
C LYS A 532 21.40 -15.49 -26.20
N LEU A 533 21.72 -14.21 -26.10
CA LEU A 533 22.18 -13.38 -27.20
C LEU A 533 23.71 -13.18 -27.10
N PRO A 534 24.44 -13.22 -28.23
CA PRO A 534 25.83 -12.80 -28.26
C PRO A 534 25.97 -11.37 -27.73
N ARG A 535 27.05 -11.09 -27.00
CA ARG A 535 27.22 -9.79 -26.32
C ARG A 535 27.34 -8.63 -27.30
N GLU A 536 27.98 -8.87 -28.43
CA GLU A 536 28.18 -7.98 -29.56
C GLU A 536 26.88 -7.64 -30.30
N ASP A 537 25.84 -8.45 -30.14
CA ASP A 537 24.55 -8.24 -30.76
C ASP A 537 23.62 -7.37 -29.91
N VAL A 538 24.00 -7.09 -28.66
CA VAL A 538 23.23 -6.26 -27.73
C VAL A 538 23.97 -4.97 -27.43
N GLN A 539 23.32 -3.85 -27.72
CA GLN A 539 23.84 -2.51 -27.47
C GLN A 539 22.85 -1.73 -26.62
N LEU A 540 23.35 -0.99 -25.65
CA LEU A 540 22.55 -0.17 -24.75
C LEU A 540 22.63 1.29 -25.17
N PHE A 541 21.58 2.06 -24.89
CA PHE A 541 21.59 3.50 -25.10
C PHE A 541 20.97 4.23 -23.91
N VAL A 542 21.53 5.40 -23.58
CA VAL A 542 21.10 6.26 -22.48
C VAL A 542 21.26 7.74 -22.83
N ARG A 543 20.63 8.62 -22.06
CA ARG A 543 20.67 10.06 -22.35
C ARG A 543 22.04 10.68 -22.15
N THR A 544 22.80 10.34 -21.11
CA THR A 544 24.03 11.08 -20.76
C THR A 544 25.27 10.19 -20.68
N ARG A 545 26.45 10.81 -20.90
CA ARG A 545 27.75 10.14 -20.74
C ARG A 545 27.95 9.55 -19.34
N CYS A 546 27.49 10.26 -18.30
CA CYS A 546 27.64 9.80 -16.93
C CYS A 546 26.83 8.51 -16.67
N GLU A 547 25.59 8.45 -17.17
CA GLU A 547 24.76 7.24 -17.06
C GLU A 547 25.39 6.08 -17.84
N ALA A 548 25.95 6.33 -19.02
CA ALA A 548 26.60 5.29 -19.82
C ALA A 548 27.77 4.66 -19.06
N LEU A 549 28.64 5.50 -18.49
CA LEU A 549 29.76 5.05 -17.66
C LEU A 549 29.29 4.26 -16.42
N GLN A 550 28.18 4.64 -15.80
CA GLN A 550 27.63 3.92 -14.66
C GLN A 550 27.13 2.52 -15.04
N ILE A 551 26.50 2.38 -16.21
CA ILE A 551 26.03 1.08 -16.73
C ILE A 551 27.23 0.21 -17.12
N ALA A 552 28.15 0.72 -17.94
CA ALA A 552 29.30 -0.06 -18.43
C ALA A 552 30.25 -0.55 -17.32
N ARG A 553 30.28 0.12 -16.17
CA ARG A 553 31.00 -0.36 -14.98
C ARG A 553 30.42 -1.62 -14.36
N ARG A 554 29.13 -1.90 -14.60
CA ARG A 554 28.38 -2.98 -13.95
C ARG A 554 27.99 -4.10 -14.90
N PHE A 555 27.83 -3.78 -16.18
CA PHE A 555 27.31 -4.71 -17.18
C PHE A 555 28.23 -4.82 -18.40
N PRO A 556 28.27 -5.99 -19.05
CA PRO A 556 29.27 -6.29 -20.08
C PRO A 556 28.91 -5.80 -21.49
N TRP A 557 27.81 -5.06 -21.66
CA TRP A 557 27.34 -4.60 -22.96
C TRP A 557 27.88 -3.22 -23.31
N SER A 558 28.05 -2.95 -24.60
CA SER A 558 28.40 -1.62 -25.09
C SER A 558 27.25 -0.63 -24.83
N VAL A 559 27.59 0.57 -24.37
CA VAL A 559 26.63 1.61 -23.98
C VAL A 559 26.91 2.90 -24.74
N PHE A 560 25.90 3.38 -25.45
CA PHE A 560 25.95 4.64 -26.19
C PHE A 560 25.20 5.75 -25.46
N TRP A 561 25.67 6.99 -25.57
CA TRP A 561 24.92 8.15 -25.08
C TRP A 561 24.62 9.19 -26.16
N PHE A 562 23.55 9.95 -25.93
CA PHE A 562 23.18 11.10 -26.75
C PHE A 562 23.79 12.37 -26.19
N ALA A 563 24.67 13.05 -26.94
CA ALA A 563 24.92 14.46 -26.69
C ALA A 563 23.81 15.23 -27.43
N ASN A 564 22.86 15.79 -26.68
CA ASN A 564 21.93 16.78 -27.23
C ASN A 564 22.68 18.08 -27.50
#